data_AF-X5V114-F1
#
_entry.id   AF-X5V114-F1
#
_cell.length_a   1.000
_cell.length_b   1.000
_cell.length_c   1.000
_cell.angle_alpha   90.00
_cell.angle_beta   90.00
_cell.angle_gamma   90.00
#
_symmetry.space_group_name_H-M   'P 1'
#
loop_
_entity.id
_entity.type
_entity.pdbx_description
1 polymer ?
#
loop_
_entity_poly.entity_id
_entity_poly.type
_entity_poly.pdbx_seq_one_letter_code
_entity_poly.pdbx_strand_id
1 'polypeptide(L)' 'MPLEYLIDQYVSSRKRGGLLSTRHALEALKEAVPALSIGDSHLVNMIAERAVAFGLAIHFDHSGENAG' A
#
# COMPACT_ATOMS: atom_id res chain seq x y z
N MET A 1 -5.37 1.65 16.26
CA MET A 1 -4.76 2.68 15.38
C MET A 1 -5.53 2.73 14.08
N PRO A 2 -5.79 3.91 13.49
CA PRO A 2 -6.41 4.01 12.16
C PRO A 2 -5.52 3.38 11.08
N LEU A 3 -6.14 2.76 10.08
CA LEU A 3 -5.43 2.11 8.97
C LEU A 3 -4.61 3.11 8.16
N GLU A 4 -5.16 4.30 7.94
CA GLU A 4 -4.53 5.40 7.22
C GLU A 4 -3.20 5.80 7.87
N TYR A 5 -3.15 5.81 9.21
CA TYR A 5 -1.93 6.11 9.95
C TYR A 5 -0.84 5.05 9.75
N LEU A 6 -1.22 3.78 9.65
CA LEU A 6 -0.28 2.69 9.36
C LEU A 6 0.25 2.77 7.92
N ILE A 7 -0.62 3.10 6.97
CA ILE A 7 -0.26 3.34 5.57
C ILE A 7 0.71 4.53 5.48
N ASP A 8 0.39 5.65 6.12
CA ASP A 8 1.25 6.84 6.13
C ASP A 8 2.63 6.54 6.75
N GLN A 9 2.69 5.77 7.84
CA GLN A 9 3.96 5.33 8.41
C GLN A 9 4.76 4.42 7.47
N TYR A 10 4.09 3.45 6.83
CA TYR A 10 4.73 2.57 5.87
C TYR A 10 5.31 3.37 4.69
N VAL A 11 4.50 4.22 4.07
CA VAL A 11 4.87 5.09 2.94
C VAL A 11 6.02 6.02 3.32
N SER A 12 5.93 6.68 4.49
CA SER A 12 6.98 7.57 4.99
C SER A 12 8.31 6.83 5.19
N SER A 13 8.28 5.58 5.68
CA SER A 13 9.50 4.76 5.84
C SER A 13 10.19 4.44 4.50
N ARG A 14 9.41 4.35 3.41
CA ARG A 14 9.89 4.05 2.05
C ARG A 14 10.38 5.27 1.30
N LYS A 15 10.21 6.49 1.83
CA LYS A 15 10.62 7.76 1.20
C LYS A 15 12.10 7.78 0.79
N ARG A 16 12.98 7.10 1.54
CA ARG A 16 14.41 6.99 1.20
C ARG A 16 14.70 6.12 -0.03
N GLY A 17 13.82 5.19 -0.38
CA GLY A 17 14.00 4.26 -1.49
C GLY A 17 13.40 4.74 -2.82
N GLY A 18 12.53 5.76 -2.80
CA GLY A 18 11.96 6.40 -4.00
C GLY A 18 10.92 5.58 -4.78
N LEU A 19 10.93 4.26 -4.66
CA LEU A 19 9.99 3.35 -5.32
C LEU A 19 9.20 2.51 -4.30
N LEU A 20 7.88 2.48 -4.44
CA LEU A 20 6.98 1.67 -3.64
C LEU A 20 6.29 0.62 -4.50
N SER A 21 6.46 -0.66 -4.13
CA SER A 21 5.72 -1.77 -4.71
C SER A 21 4.40 -1.95 -3.97
N THR A 22 3.29 -1.98 -4.71
CA THR A 22 1.95 -2.20 -4.14
C THR A 22 1.79 -3.57 -3.52
N ARG A 23 2.42 -4.61 -4.08
CA ARG A 23 2.39 -5.98 -3.53
C ARG A 23 3.09 -6.05 -2.17
N HIS A 24 4.32 -5.56 -2.07
CA HIS A 24 5.06 -5.57 -0.81
C HIS A 24 4.42 -4.67 0.26
N ALA A 25 3.74 -3.61 -0.17
CA ALA A 25 2.99 -2.75 0.75
C ALA A 25 1.73 -3.45 1.29
N LEU A 26 0.99 -4.15 0.41
CA LEU A 26 -0.16 -4.95 0.78
C LEU A 26 0.22 -6.09 1.74
N GLU A 27 1.27 -6.86 1.42
CA GLU A 27 1.78 -7.94 2.27
C GLU A 27 2.18 -7.41 3.67
N ALA A 28 2.96 -6.33 3.73
CA ALA A 28 3.39 -5.74 5.00
C ALA A 28 2.21 -5.22 5.85
N LEU A 29 1.18 -4.64 5.23
CA LEU A 29 0.00 -4.15 5.95
C LEU A 29 -0.87 -5.30 6.48
N LYS A 30 -1.00 -6.39 5.73
CA LYS A 30 -1.71 -7.60 6.17
C LYS A 30 -0.97 -8.30 7.31
N GLU A 31 0.36 -8.32 7.29
CA GLU A 31 1.16 -8.84 8.41
C GLU A 31 0.99 -7.98 9.66
N ALA A 32 0.98 -6.65 9.51
CA ALA A 32 0.78 -5.73 10.63
C ALA A 32 -0.64 -5.76 11.18
N VAL A 33 -1.65 -6.04 10.34
CA VAL A 33 -3.07 -6.07 10.71
C VAL A 33 -3.77 -7.27 10.05
N PRO A 34 -3.66 -8.48 10.63
CA PRO A 34 -4.15 -9.72 10.02
C PRO A 34 -5.69 -9.82 9.93
N ALA A 35 -6.42 -8.98 10.66
CA ALA A 35 -7.89 -8.95 10.66
C ALA A 35 -8.48 -7.82 9.79
N LEU A 36 -7.76 -7.37 8.76
CA LEU A 36 -8.24 -6.32 7.86
C LEU A 36 -9.46 -6.83 7.07
N SER A 37 -10.63 -6.22 7.25
CA SER A 37 -11.86 -6.53 6.51
C SER A 37 -11.97 -5.80 5.17
N ILE A 38 -10.91 -5.11 4.75
CA ILE A 38 -10.84 -4.34 3.51
C ILE A 38 -10.28 -5.23 2.40
N GLY A 39 -10.90 -5.17 1.21
CA GLY A 39 -10.41 -5.90 0.05
C GLY A 39 -9.08 -5.35 -0.47
N ASP A 40 -8.26 -6.24 -1.04
CA ASP A 40 -6.91 -5.95 -1.50
C ASP A 40 -6.84 -4.76 -2.47
N SER A 41 -7.73 -4.71 -3.46
CA SER A 41 -7.80 -3.62 -4.44
C SER A 41 -8.08 -2.27 -3.77
N HIS A 42 -8.91 -2.26 -2.72
CA HIS A 42 -9.20 -1.03 -1.99
C HIS A 42 -8.00 -0.61 -1.15
N LEU A 43 -7.29 -1.56 -0.53
CA LEU A 43 -6.07 -1.26 0.21
C LEU A 43 -4.96 -0.74 -0.71
N VAL A 44 -4.79 -1.33 -1.89
CA VAL A 44 -3.84 -0.89 -2.91
C VAL A 44 -4.13 0.55 -3.36
N ASN A 45 -5.39 0.90 -3.59
CA ASN A 45 -5.77 2.28 -3.88
C ASN A 45 -5.39 3.24 -2.75
N MET A 46 -5.70 2.90 -1.49
CA MET A 46 -5.33 3.74 -0.35
C MET A 46 -3.80 3.93 -0.25
N ILE A 47 -3.02 2.86 -0.46
CA ILE A 47 -1.56 2.93 -0.49
C ILE A 47 -1.08 3.84 -1.61
N ALA A 48 -1.63 3.70 -2.81
CA ALA A 48 -1.24 4.48 -3.97
C ALA A 48 -1.53 5.98 -3.77
N GLU A 49 -2.74 6.32 -3.31
CA GLU A 49 -3.12 7.71 -3.01
C GLU A 49 -2.17 8.35 -2.01
N ARG A 50 -1.82 7.63 -0.93
CA ARG A 50 -0.87 8.13 0.07
C ARG A 50 0.56 8.20 -0.48
N ALA A 51 1.02 7.21 -1.24
CA ALA A 51 2.34 7.23 -1.84
C ALA A 51 2.53 8.42 -2.81
N VAL A 52 1.51 8.75 -3.62
CA VAL A 52 1.51 9.95 -4.45
C VAL A 52 1.59 11.22 -3.60
N ALA A 53 0.81 11.32 -2.53
CA ALA A 53 0.84 12.47 -1.62
C ALA A 53 2.21 12.68 -0.96
N PHE A 54 2.98 11.60 -0.76
CA PHE A 54 4.34 11.65 -0.21
C PHE A 54 5.44 11.82 -1.28
N GLY A 55 5.08 11.89 -2.56
CA GLY A 55 6.00 12.07 -3.68
C GLY A 55 6.80 10.81 -4.05
N LEU A 56 6.27 9.62 -3.77
CA LEU A 56 6.89 8.35 -4.15
C LEU A 56 6.49 7.93 -5.56
N ALA A 57 7.43 7.32 -6.28
CA ALA A 57 7.09 6.55 -7.46
C ALA A 57 6.45 5.23 -7.04
N ILE A 58 5.39 4.82 -7.72
CA ILE A 58 4.64 3.60 -7.42
C ILE A 58 4.83 2.60 -8.55
N HIS A 59 5.18 1.37 -8.19
CA HIS A 59 5.16 0.22 -9.08
C HIS A 59 3.95 -0.65 -8.74
N PHE A 60 2.97 -0.67 -9.64
CA PHE A 60 1.79 -1.52 -9.54
C PHE A 60 2.14 -2.94 -9.99
N ASP A 61 2.75 -3.69 -9.07
CA ASP A 61 3.13 -5.10 -9.21
C ASP A 61 2.14 -6.06 -8.56
N HIS A 62 1.08 -5.53 -7.96
CA HIS A 62 -0.14 -6.28 -7.74
C HIS A 62 -0.84 -6.35 -9.11
N SER A 63 -0.56 -7.40 -9.88
CA SER A 63 -1.41 -7.75 -11.02
C SER A 63 -2.80 -7.92 -10.44
N GLY A 64 -3.65 -6.92 -10.63
CA GLY A 64 -5.05 -7.08 -10.41
C GLY A 64 -5.47 -8.32 -11.18
N GLU A 65 -6.05 -9.28 -10.48
CA GLU A 65 -7.02 -10.17 -11.09
C GLU A 65 -8.06 -9.26 -11.78
N ASN A 66 -7.88 -9.06 -13.08
CA ASN A 66 -8.84 -8.43 -13.97
C ASN A 66 -8.63 -9.00 -15.37
N ALA A 67 -9.27 -10.15 -15.63
CA ALA A 67 -10.08 -10.43 -16.83
C ALA A 67 -10.30 -11.95 -16.97
N GLY A 68 -11.50 -12.43 -16.65
CA GLY A 68 -11.96 -13.80 -16.92
C GLY A 68 -13.06 -14.27 -15.99
#